data_AF-A0A956KZS2-F1
#
_entry.id   AF-A0A956KZS2-F1
#
_cell.length_a   1.000
_cell.length_b   1.000
_cell.length_c   1.000
_cell.angle_alpha   90.00
_cell.angle_beta   90.00
_cell.angle_gamma   90.00
#
_symmetry.space_group_name_H-M   'P 1'
#
loop_
_entity.id
_entity.type
_entity.pdbx_description
1 polymer ?
#
loop_
_entity_poly.entity_id
_entity_poly.type
_entity_poly.pdbx_seq_one_letter_code
_entity_poly.pdbx_strand_id
1 'polypeptide(L)'
;MGYLFLIVAGWAAYGIYRMVRSGRENQRYLAEAREEAPLHTAHLTPPLAALLQETRLLRISLEAPVRQVKELIIGDLDTASTEDLDGFDNMLMNISRQLADWIGMVERLPENDGATFQDMGLSADPIRQVLIREGWSFDRKNLRGPGGPMHQRIQNVITELLRVEQQMQTSPRLYR
;
A
#
# COMPACT_ATOMS: atom_id res chain seq x y z
N MET A 1 14.32 -32.27 -3.02
CA MET A 1 14.26 -30.96 -2.35
C MET A 1 15.02 -29.94 -3.20
N GLY A 2 14.36 -29.22 -4.12
CA GLY A 2 15.06 -28.31 -5.03
C GLY A 2 14.19 -27.43 -5.96
N TYR A 3 12.86 -27.50 -5.87
CA TYR A 3 11.96 -26.76 -6.78
C TYR A 3 11.41 -25.44 -6.20
N LEU A 4 11.59 -25.19 -4.90
CA LEU A 4 11.16 -23.94 -4.26
C LEU A 4 12.08 -22.75 -4.59
N PHE A 5 13.33 -23.00 -5.02
CA PHE A 5 14.26 -21.94 -5.43
C PHE A 5 14.00 -21.39 -6.84
N LEU A 6 13.37 -22.18 -7.73
CA LEU A 6 13.09 -21.75 -9.11
C LEU A 6 11.91 -20.78 -9.21
N ILE A 7 10.96 -20.84 -8.27
CA ILE A 7 9.83 -19.89 -8.21
C ILE A 7 10.31 -18.51 -7.74
N VAL A 8 11.27 -18.46 -6.80
CA VAL A 8 11.91 -17.21 -6.35
C VAL A 8 12.85 -16.64 -7.43
N ALA A 9 13.58 -17.50 -8.15
CA ALA A 9 14.46 -17.07 -9.24
C ALA A 9 13.70 -16.50 -10.45
N GLY A 10 12.49 -17.02 -10.75
CA GLY A 10 11.62 -16.47 -11.79
C GLY A 10 11.13 -15.04 -11.49
N TRP A 11 10.82 -14.76 -10.21
CA TRP A 11 10.46 -13.41 -9.75
C TRP A 11 11.63 -12.43 -9.81
N ALA A 12 12.85 -12.88 -9.51
CA ALA A 12 14.05 -12.05 -9.60
C ALA A 12 14.46 -11.72 -11.05
N ALA A 13 14.36 -12.69 -11.97
CA ALA A 13 14.74 -12.50 -13.37
C ALA A 13 13.77 -11.55 -14.12
N TYR A 14 12.46 -11.62 -13.83
CA TYR A 14 11.47 -10.72 -14.42
C TYR A 14 11.57 -9.29 -13.85
N GLY A 15 11.91 -9.15 -12.56
CA GLY A 15 12.23 -7.87 -11.94
C GLY A 15 13.44 -7.18 -12.57
N ILE A 16 14.49 -7.93 -12.89
CA ILE A 16 15.73 -7.41 -13.51
C ILE A 16 15.49 -7.02 -14.98
N TYR A 17 14.70 -7.78 -15.74
CA TYR A 17 14.40 -7.45 -17.14
C TYR A 17 13.58 -6.14 -17.27
N ARG A 18 12.63 -5.89 -16.35
CA ARG A 18 11.93 -4.59 -16.24
C ARG A 18 12.86 -3.46 -15.79
N MET A 19 13.83 -3.74 -14.93
CA MET A 19 14.78 -2.76 -14.38
C MET A 19 15.83 -2.28 -15.39
N VAL A 20 16.21 -3.12 -16.37
CA VAL A 20 17.14 -2.74 -17.45
C VAL A 20 16.46 -1.80 -18.47
N ARG A 21 15.12 -1.89 -18.65
CA ARG A 21 14.36 -0.98 -19.53
C ARG A 21 14.05 0.38 -18.88
N SER A 22 14.00 0.47 -17.55
CA SER A 22 13.76 1.71 -16.78
C SER A 22 15.04 2.44 -16.31
N GLY A 23 16.23 2.00 -16.74
CA GLY A 23 17.52 2.46 -16.22
C GLY A 23 17.85 3.95 -16.41
N ARG A 24 17.09 4.69 -17.23
CA ARG A 24 17.23 6.16 -17.38
C ARG A 24 16.32 6.97 -16.45
N GLU A 25 15.26 6.38 -15.91
CA GLU A 25 14.35 7.05 -14.96
C GLU A 25 14.69 6.71 -13.51
N ASN A 26 15.22 5.51 -13.24
CA ASN A 26 15.66 5.08 -11.90
C ASN A 26 16.74 5.98 -11.25
N GLN A 27 17.55 6.68 -12.04
CA GLN A 27 18.55 7.62 -11.51
C GLN A 27 17.91 8.88 -10.89
N ARG A 28 16.73 9.30 -11.35
CA ARG A 28 15.99 10.41 -10.71
C ARG A 28 15.29 9.95 -9.43
N TYR A 29 14.86 8.68 -9.35
CA TYR A 29 14.19 8.15 -8.16
C TYR A 29 15.13 7.82 -7.01
N LEU A 30 16.38 7.43 -7.25
CA LEU A 30 17.37 7.36 -6.16
C LEU A 30 17.68 8.75 -5.56
N ALA A 31 17.44 9.82 -6.33
CA ALA A 31 17.55 11.20 -5.84
C ALA A 31 16.26 11.71 -5.16
N GLU A 32 15.10 11.12 -5.45
CA GLU A 32 13.80 11.46 -4.85
C GLU A 32 13.32 10.49 -3.76
N ALA A 33 13.98 9.34 -3.60
CA ALA A 33 13.74 8.42 -2.50
C ALA A 33 13.99 9.19 -1.20
N ARG A 34 12.90 9.67 -0.58
CA ARG A 34 12.96 10.33 0.72
C ARG A 34 13.72 9.40 1.65
N GLU A 35 14.82 9.88 2.23
CA GLU A 35 15.41 9.22 3.40
C GLU A 35 14.30 9.14 4.44
N GLU A 36 13.75 7.95 4.64
CA GLU A 36 12.72 7.76 5.64
C GLU A 36 13.35 7.84 7.02
N ALA A 37 12.92 8.82 7.81
CA ALA A 37 13.34 8.90 9.20
C ALA A 37 12.97 7.58 9.93
N PRO A 38 13.84 7.10 10.84
CA PRO A 38 13.56 5.89 11.60
C PRO A 38 12.26 6.03 12.39
N LEU A 39 11.47 4.95 12.44
CA LEU A 39 10.23 4.93 13.22
C LEU A 39 10.53 5.12 14.71
N HIS A 40 9.94 6.16 15.30
CA HIS A 40 9.94 6.33 16.75
C HIS A 40 8.79 5.51 17.34
N THR A 41 9.10 4.38 17.97
CA THR A 41 8.09 3.45 18.53
C THR A 41 8.16 3.33 20.06
N ALA A 42 9.16 3.95 20.70
CA ALA A 42 9.40 3.77 22.14
C ALA A 42 8.24 4.22 23.04
N HIS A 43 7.43 5.18 22.58
CA HIS A 43 6.24 5.65 23.28
C HIS A 43 4.98 4.80 23.02
N LEU A 44 5.01 3.90 22.04
CA LEU A 44 3.89 3.05 21.67
C LEU A 44 3.94 1.72 22.42
N THR A 45 2.77 1.11 22.60
CA THR A 45 2.67 -0.30 23.03
C THR A 45 3.13 -1.21 21.89
N PRO A 46 3.54 -2.46 22.16
CA PRO A 46 3.96 -3.39 21.11
C PRO A 46 2.93 -3.59 19.97
N PRO A 47 1.60 -3.69 20.25
CA PRO A 47 0.60 -3.81 19.18
C PRO A 47 0.52 -2.55 18.29
N LEU A 48 0.57 -1.35 18.88
CA LEU A 48 0.57 -0.09 18.13
C LEU A 48 1.89 0.12 17.35
N ALA A 49 3.03 -0.30 17.91
CA ALA A 49 4.30 -0.27 17.22
C ALA A 49 4.30 -1.19 15.99
N ALA A 50 3.74 -2.40 16.11
CA ALA A 50 3.57 -3.31 14.99
C ALA A 50 2.61 -2.73 13.93
N LEU A 51 1.49 -2.16 14.35
CA LEU A 51 0.56 -1.49 13.42
C LEU A 51 1.23 -0.33 12.69
N LEU A 52 2.06 0.47 13.36
CA LEU A 52 2.80 1.57 12.74
C LEU A 52 3.80 1.06 11.69
N GLN A 53 4.52 -0.02 11.99
CA GLN A 53 5.42 -0.66 11.04
C GLN A 53 4.68 -1.16 9.81
N GLU A 54 3.56 -1.88 9.99
CA GLU A 54 2.74 -2.37 8.88
C GLU A 54 2.10 -1.24 8.07
N THR A 55 1.69 -0.15 8.74
CA THR A 55 1.16 1.04 8.06
C THR A 55 2.20 1.65 7.12
N ARG A 56 3.46 1.77 7.57
CA ARG A 56 4.56 2.26 6.73
C ARG A 56 4.87 1.30 5.59
N LEU A 57 4.99 -0.01 5.88
CA LEU A 57 5.26 -1.02 4.86
C LEU A 57 4.18 -1.02 3.77
N LEU A 58 2.91 -0.93 4.16
CA LEU A 58 1.79 -0.83 3.24
C LEU A 58 1.83 0.48 2.43
N ARG A 59 2.10 1.62 3.07
CA ARG A 59 2.23 2.90 2.36
C ARG A 59 3.27 2.81 1.24
N ILE A 60 4.45 2.26 1.55
CA ILE A 60 5.55 2.09 0.60
C ILE A 60 5.18 1.07 -0.48
N SER A 61 4.55 -0.05 -0.12
CA SER A 61 4.19 -1.11 -1.07
C SER A 61 3.22 -0.62 -2.14
N LEU A 62 2.38 0.39 -1.83
CA LEU A 62 1.37 0.96 -2.72
C LEU A 62 1.92 2.00 -3.72
N GLU A 63 3.13 2.51 -3.53
CA GLU A 63 3.70 3.53 -4.42
C GLU A 63 3.91 3.02 -5.85
N ALA A 64 4.47 1.82 -6.01
CA ALA A 64 4.69 1.22 -7.31
C ALA A 64 3.37 0.82 -8.01
N PRO A 65 2.39 0.20 -7.32
CA PRO A 65 1.08 -0.07 -7.89
C PRO A 65 0.32 1.17 -8.36
N VAL A 66 0.33 2.29 -7.62
CA VAL A 66 -0.31 3.55 -8.05
C VAL A 66 0.24 4.01 -9.40
N ARG A 67 1.56 3.95 -9.58
CA ARG A 67 2.20 4.32 -10.84
C ARG A 67 1.76 3.40 -11.98
N GLN A 68 1.75 2.09 -11.75
CA GLN A 68 1.31 1.11 -12.74
C GLN A 68 -0.15 1.30 -13.15
N VAL A 69 -1.05 1.59 -12.19
CA VAL A 69 -2.44 1.91 -12.48
C VAL A 69 -2.55 3.21 -13.30
N LYS A 70 -1.76 4.23 -12.96
CA LYS A 70 -1.72 5.49 -13.72
C LYS A 70 -1.22 5.28 -15.14
N GLU A 71 -0.12 4.55 -15.32
CA GLU A 71 0.46 4.19 -16.62
C GLU A 71 -0.55 3.43 -17.47
N LEU A 72 -1.27 2.46 -16.91
CA LEU A 72 -2.28 1.69 -17.64
C LEU A 72 -3.51 2.53 -18.01
N ILE A 73 -3.90 3.51 -17.18
CA ILE A 73 -5.03 4.42 -17.48
C ILE A 73 -4.67 5.42 -18.59
N ILE A 74 -3.41 5.85 -18.65
CA ILE A 74 -2.89 6.81 -19.65
C ILE A 74 -2.52 6.10 -20.95
N GLY A 75 -1.96 4.89 -20.85
CA GLY A 75 -1.61 4.04 -21.97
C GLY A 75 -2.82 3.37 -22.61
N ASP A 76 -2.57 2.61 -23.67
CA ASP A 76 -3.61 1.91 -24.41
C ASP A 76 -3.77 0.47 -23.90
N LEU A 77 -4.82 0.23 -23.12
CA LEU A 77 -5.22 -1.10 -22.61
C LEU A 77 -5.36 -2.13 -23.73
N ASP A 78 -5.71 -1.71 -24.95
CA ASP A 78 -5.93 -2.60 -26.09
C ASP A 78 -4.61 -3.16 -26.66
N THR A 79 -3.48 -2.58 -26.28
CA THR A 79 -2.13 -3.03 -26.69
C THR A 79 -1.43 -3.90 -25.65
N ALA A 80 -2.00 -4.03 -24.45
CA ALA A 80 -1.44 -4.86 -23.39
C ALA A 80 -1.61 -6.35 -23.72
N SER A 81 -0.58 -7.17 -23.46
CA SER A 81 -0.70 -8.61 -23.63
C SER A 81 -1.59 -9.22 -22.54
N THR A 82 -2.14 -10.40 -22.79
CA THR A 82 -2.92 -11.14 -21.78
C THR A 82 -2.11 -11.38 -20.49
N GLU A 83 -0.80 -11.67 -20.63
CA GLU A 83 0.08 -11.86 -19.48
C GLU A 83 0.24 -10.58 -18.64
N ASP A 84 0.35 -9.41 -19.30
CA ASP A 84 0.41 -8.12 -18.61
C ASP A 84 -0.88 -7.83 -17.84
N LEU A 85 -2.03 -8.18 -18.44
CA LEU A 85 -3.35 -7.99 -17.84
C LEU A 85 -3.57 -8.92 -16.64
N ASP A 86 -3.14 -10.18 -16.72
CA ASP A 86 -3.20 -11.13 -15.60
C ASP A 86 -2.28 -10.70 -14.45
N GLY A 87 -1.07 -10.22 -14.77
CA GLY A 87 -0.14 -9.65 -13.79
C GLY A 87 -0.72 -8.42 -13.09
N PHE A 88 -1.42 -7.57 -13.84
CA PHE A 88 -2.10 -6.40 -13.32
C PHE A 88 -3.28 -6.76 -12.39
N ASP A 89 -4.12 -7.72 -12.78
CA ASP A 89 -5.24 -8.17 -11.95
C ASP A 89 -4.75 -8.81 -10.64
N ASN A 90 -3.68 -9.60 -10.69
CA ASN A 90 -3.01 -10.13 -9.51
C ASN A 90 -2.48 -9.02 -8.58
N MET A 91 -1.90 -7.96 -9.16
CA MET A 91 -1.44 -6.81 -8.39
C MET A 91 -2.63 -6.12 -7.69
N LEU A 92 -3.75 -5.88 -8.37
CA LEU A 92 -4.95 -5.29 -7.78
C LEU A 92 -5.54 -6.14 -6.66
N MET A 93 -5.60 -7.47 -6.85
CA MET A 93 -6.03 -8.40 -5.82
C MET A 93 -5.12 -8.34 -4.59
N ASN A 94 -3.80 -8.29 -4.79
CA ASN A 94 -2.84 -8.20 -3.70
C ASN A 94 -2.97 -6.89 -2.91
N ILE A 95 -3.16 -5.75 -3.58
CA ILE A 95 -3.43 -4.46 -2.92
C ILE A 95 -4.69 -4.56 -2.05
N SER A 96 -5.77 -5.11 -2.61
CA SER A 96 -7.06 -5.24 -1.92
C SER A 96 -6.92 -6.10 -0.65
N ARG A 97 -6.19 -7.21 -0.77
CA ARG A 97 -5.88 -8.08 0.36
C ARG A 97 -5.05 -7.37 1.42
N GLN A 98 -3.97 -6.69 1.05
CA GLN A 98 -3.10 -5.99 2.00
C GLN A 98 -3.87 -4.91 2.77
N LEU A 99 -4.78 -4.19 2.11
CA LEU A 99 -5.65 -3.22 2.77
C LEU A 99 -6.65 -3.88 3.72
N ALA A 100 -7.26 -4.99 3.32
CA ALA A 100 -8.16 -5.74 4.18
C ALA A 100 -7.43 -6.31 5.41
N ASP A 101 -6.21 -6.82 5.22
CA ASP A 101 -5.35 -7.33 6.29
C ASP A 101 -5.02 -6.21 7.30
N TRP A 102 -4.66 -5.02 6.81
CA TRP A 102 -4.40 -3.85 7.66
C TRP A 102 -5.65 -3.39 8.42
N ILE A 103 -6.83 -3.34 7.76
CA ILE A 103 -8.10 -3.04 8.44
C ILE A 103 -8.34 -4.07 9.55
N GLY A 104 -8.15 -5.35 9.24
CA GLY A 104 -8.28 -6.43 10.22
C GLY A 104 -7.26 -6.35 11.36
N MET A 105 -6.07 -5.76 11.15
CA MET A 105 -5.13 -5.48 12.24
C MET A 105 -5.66 -4.40 13.17
N VAL A 106 -6.20 -3.31 12.63
CA VAL A 106 -6.81 -2.24 13.43
C VAL A 106 -8.00 -2.75 14.24
N GLU A 107 -8.88 -3.55 13.63
CA GLU A 107 -10.05 -4.14 14.31
C GLU A 107 -9.69 -5.13 15.42
N ARG A 108 -8.51 -5.76 15.33
CA ARG A 108 -8.02 -6.74 16.30
C ARG A 108 -7.10 -6.12 17.35
N LEU A 109 -6.95 -4.80 17.37
CA LEU A 109 -6.22 -4.14 18.45
C LEU A 109 -6.86 -4.48 19.81
N PRO A 110 -6.05 -4.69 20.86
CA PRO A 110 -6.57 -4.75 22.23
C PRO A 110 -7.40 -3.51 22.56
N GLU A 111 -8.44 -3.65 23.39
CA GLU A 111 -9.38 -2.56 23.70
C GLU A 111 -8.69 -1.25 24.11
N ASN A 112 -7.67 -1.33 24.97
CA ASN A 112 -6.88 -0.17 25.40
C ASN A 112 -6.11 0.50 24.25
N ASP A 113 -5.55 -0.30 23.33
CA ASP A 113 -4.82 0.20 22.17
C ASP A 113 -5.77 0.76 21.11
N GLY A 114 -6.95 0.14 20.95
CA GLY A 114 -8.03 0.63 20.10
C GLY A 114 -8.58 1.98 20.59
N ALA A 115 -8.79 2.13 21.90
CA ALA A 115 -9.16 3.42 22.50
C ALA A 115 -8.05 4.47 22.28
N THR A 116 -6.78 4.10 22.52
CA THR A 116 -5.63 4.98 22.27
C THR A 116 -5.55 5.41 20.80
N PHE A 117 -5.79 4.49 19.86
CA PHE A 117 -5.81 4.76 18.42
C PHE A 117 -6.93 5.74 18.06
N GLN A 118 -8.13 5.57 18.63
CA GLN A 118 -9.25 6.48 18.45
C GLN A 118 -9.02 7.85 19.10
N ASP A 119 -8.39 7.91 20.28
CA ASP A 119 -8.04 9.15 20.98
C ASP A 119 -7.03 9.99 20.18
N MET A 120 -6.17 9.36 19.37
CA MET A 120 -5.31 10.03 18.39
C MET A 120 -6.10 10.56 17.16
N GLY A 121 -7.41 10.37 17.11
CA GLY A 121 -8.27 10.74 15.98
C GLY A 121 -8.07 9.84 14.75
N LEU A 122 -7.62 8.59 14.96
CA LEU A 122 -7.35 7.63 13.89
C LEU A 122 -8.48 6.61 13.76
N SER A 123 -8.74 6.20 12.52
CA SER A 123 -9.72 5.17 12.18
C SER A 123 -9.31 4.46 10.90
N ALA A 124 -9.69 3.18 10.78
CA ALA A 124 -9.59 2.43 9.53
C ALA A 124 -10.71 2.78 8.53
N ASP A 125 -11.74 3.52 8.96
CA ASP A 125 -12.94 3.78 8.16
C ASP A 125 -12.67 4.49 6.83
N PRO A 126 -11.80 5.50 6.72
CA PRO A 126 -11.51 6.11 5.42
C PRO A 126 -11.05 5.09 4.38
N ILE A 127 -10.18 4.16 4.77
CA ILE A 127 -9.66 3.11 3.91
C ILE A 127 -10.72 2.04 3.66
N ARG A 128 -11.49 1.65 4.69
CA ARG A 128 -12.61 0.72 4.56
C ARG A 128 -13.64 1.23 3.55
N GLN A 129 -14.00 2.51 3.60
CA GLN A 129 -14.98 3.10 2.68
C GLN A 129 -14.50 3.08 1.23
N VAL A 130 -13.19 3.17 0.98
CA VAL A 130 -12.64 2.98 -0.36
C VAL A 130 -12.87 1.54 -0.84
N LEU A 131 -12.54 0.53 -0.02
CA LEU A 131 -12.77 -0.87 -0.38
C LEU A 131 -14.26 -1.21 -0.56
N ILE A 132 -15.14 -0.71 0.31
CA ILE A 132 -16.58 -0.94 0.20
C ILE A 132 -17.11 -0.42 -1.15
N ARG A 133 -16.66 0.75 -1.60
CA ARG A 133 -17.04 1.32 -2.91
C ARG A 133 -16.57 0.48 -4.09
N GLU A 134 -15.47 -0.27 -3.93
CA GLU A 134 -14.96 -1.21 -4.92
C GLU A 134 -15.62 -2.60 -4.85
N GLY A 135 -16.47 -2.85 -3.86
CA GLY A 135 -16.98 -4.21 -3.59
C GLY A 135 -15.92 -5.13 -2.98
N TRP A 136 -15.05 -4.58 -2.12
CA TRP A 136 -13.96 -5.24 -1.39
C TRP A 136 -12.75 -5.68 -2.21
N SER A 137 -12.76 -5.47 -3.52
CA SER A 137 -11.60 -5.72 -4.39
C SER A 137 -11.50 -4.69 -5.48
N PHE A 138 -10.31 -4.12 -5.67
CA PHE A 138 -10.00 -3.39 -6.89
C PHE A 138 -10.06 -4.36 -8.08
N ASP A 139 -10.68 -3.88 -9.16
CA ASP A 139 -10.88 -4.64 -10.39
C ASP A 139 -10.62 -3.71 -11.57
N ARG A 140 -9.95 -4.21 -12.60
CA ARG A 140 -9.67 -3.46 -13.83
C ARG A 140 -10.92 -2.85 -14.46
N LYS A 141 -12.10 -3.46 -14.31
CA LYS A 141 -13.36 -2.88 -14.80
C LYS A 141 -13.71 -1.54 -14.15
N ASN A 142 -13.17 -1.26 -12.95
CA ASN A 142 -13.42 -0.05 -12.18
C ASN A 142 -12.30 1.00 -12.30
N LEU A 143 -11.39 0.88 -13.28
CA LEU A 143 -10.28 1.83 -13.46
C LEU A 143 -10.72 3.31 -13.49
N ARG A 144 -11.89 3.58 -14.06
CA ARG A 144 -12.53 4.92 -14.13
C ARG A 144 -13.87 4.97 -13.38
N GLY A 145 -14.02 4.13 -12.36
CA GLY A 145 -15.23 3.99 -11.55
C GLY A 145 -15.61 5.24 -10.73
N PRO A 146 -16.71 5.15 -9.95
CA PRO A 146 -17.20 6.24 -9.12
C PRO A 146 -16.15 6.66 -8.08
N GLY A 147 -15.99 7.97 -7.86
CA GLY A 147 -14.95 8.53 -6.97
C GLY A 147 -13.64 8.91 -7.65
N GLY A 148 -13.63 9.01 -8.98
CA GLY A 148 -12.47 9.41 -9.78
C GLY A 148 -11.62 8.22 -10.22
N PRO A 149 -10.56 8.40 -11.03
CA PRO A 149 -9.68 7.33 -11.48
C PRO A 149 -9.06 6.50 -10.34
N MET A 150 -8.87 5.19 -10.55
CA MET A 150 -8.38 4.27 -9.52
C MET A 150 -7.04 4.70 -8.92
N HIS A 151 -6.12 5.23 -9.73
CA HIS A 151 -4.84 5.74 -9.22
C HIS A 151 -5.04 6.86 -8.18
N GLN A 152 -6.04 7.73 -8.34
CA GLN A 152 -6.36 8.77 -7.35
C GLN A 152 -6.98 8.16 -6.09
N ARG A 153 -7.83 7.14 -6.24
CA ARG A 153 -8.44 6.44 -5.09
C ARG A 153 -7.38 5.74 -4.24
N ILE A 154 -6.44 5.03 -4.87
CA ILE A 154 -5.30 4.41 -4.17
C ILE A 154 -4.37 5.49 -3.62
N GLN A 155 -4.16 6.62 -4.32
CA GLN A 155 -3.38 7.74 -3.78
C GLN A 155 -4.00 8.32 -2.51
N ASN A 156 -5.33 8.43 -2.44
CA ASN A 156 -6.02 8.87 -1.22
C ASN A 156 -5.78 7.89 -0.06
N VAL A 157 -5.77 6.58 -0.33
CA VAL A 157 -5.40 5.57 0.66
C VAL A 157 -3.97 5.77 1.16
N ILE A 158 -3.01 6.02 0.28
CA ILE A 158 -1.62 6.34 0.65
C ILE A 158 -1.56 7.59 1.54
N THR A 159 -2.33 8.63 1.22
CA THR A 159 -2.42 9.85 2.03
C THR A 159 -2.99 9.57 3.43
N GLU A 160 -4.03 8.75 3.54
CA GLU A 160 -4.58 8.36 4.84
C GLU A 160 -3.60 7.50 5.66
N LEU A 161 -2.90 6.55 5.02
CA LEU A 161 -1.85 5.77 5.69
C LEU A 161 -0.70 6.66 6.19
N LEU A 162 -0.30 7.67 5.40
CA LEU A 162 0.70 8.65 5.82
C LEU A 162 0.22 9.47 7.02
N ARG A 163 -1.06 9.87 7.03
CA ARG A 163 -1.67 10.59 8.17
C ARG A 163 -1.63 9.72 9.43
N VAL A 164 -2.01 8.45 9.33
CA VAL A 164 -1.95 7.48 10.45
C VAL A 164 -0.50 7.39 10.95
N GLU A 165 0.45 7.17 10.04
CA GLU A 165 1.87 7.05 10.37
C GLU A 165 2.38 8.30 11.12
N GLN A 166 2.07 9.49 10.62
CA GLN A 166 2.49 10.76 11.22
C GLN A 166 1.90 10.95 12.62
N GLN A 167 0.58 10.74 12.78
CA GLN A 167 -0.08 10.92 14.07
C GLN A 167 0.40 9.95 15.14
N MET A 168 0.68 8.70 14.77
CA MET A 168 1.25 7.71 15.68
C MET A 168 2.68 8.06 16.08
N GLN A 169 3.45 8.73 15.20
CA GLN A 169 4.80 9.21 15.51
C GLN A 169 4.81 10.48 16.37
N THR A 170 3.86 11.39 16.15
CA THR A 170 3.85 12.71 16.80
C THR A 170 3.08 12.75 18.10
N SER A 171 2.30 11.73 18.45
CA SER A 171 1.54 11.71 19.71
C SER A 171 2.45 11.36 20.89
N PRO A 172 3.02 12.33 21.63
CA PRO A 172 3.56 12.03 22.95
C PRO A 172 2.38 11.51 23.77
N ARG A 173 2.61 10.48 24.58
CA ARG A 173 1.65 10.03 25.59
C ARG A 173 1.12 11.27 26.32
N LEU A 174 -0.11 11.68 26.02
CA LEU A 174 -0.81 12.65 26.84
C LEU A 174 -1.04 11.93 28.15
N TYR A 175 -0.18 12.25 29.12
CA TYR A 175 -0.18 11.83 30.52
C TYR A 175 -1.51 11.21 30.98
N ARG A 176 -1.47 9.93 31.32
CA ARG A 176 -2.20 9.41 32.48
C ARG A 176 -1.53 8.18 33.05
#